data_AF-A0A922IA87-F1
#
_entry.id   AF-A0A922IA87-F1
#
_cell.length_a   1.000
_cell.length_b   1.000
_cell.length_c   1.000
_cell.angle_alpha   90.00
_cell.angle_beta   90.00
_cell.angle_gamma   90.00
#
_symmetry.space_group_name_H-M   'P 1'
#
loop_
_entity.id
_entity.type
_entity.pdbx_description
1 polymer ?
#
loop_
_entity_poly.entity_id
_entity_poly.type
_entity_poly.pdbx_seq_one_letter_code
_entity_poly.pdbx_strand_id
1 'polypeptide(L)'
;MLATRLLPWVIRTSTIACVAKISPILVQTIPSTFAVFNNQTQQFRNISEVALRRTMEQHQVVKDVIDTVPLHVAEVKFNSGVEMKLGNELTPTQVQNVPVSVKWPAEPDTLYTVCMTDPDAPSRQQPKYREWHHWLVVNVPGNDIGKGEILSEYVGSGPPKGTGLHRYVLVIYKQPGKITPDEKRLTNRSGEGRANFKIREFAKKYNLGEPVAGNFYQAEWDDYVPKLYEQLSGE
;
A
#
# COMPACT_ATOMS: atom_id res chain seq x y z
N MET A 1 15.32 -4.93 -83.48
CA MET A 1 14.09 -4.42 -82.83
C MET A 1 14.52 -3.45 -81.72
N LEU A 2 14.07 -2.19 -81.85
CA LEU A 2 14.08 -1.04 -80.89
C LEU A 2 15.43 -0.73 -80.18
N ALA A 3 16.27 0.21 -80.65
CA ALA A 3 16.14 1.69 -80.63
C ALA A 3 15.98 2.22 -79.17
N THR A 4 16.74 3.18 -78.62
CA THR A 4 17.54 4.28 -79.18
C THR A 4 18.21 5.05 -78.01
N ARG A 5 19.45 5.54 -78.19
CA ARG A 5 19.95 6.96 -77.99
C ARG A 5 19.70 7.68 -76.63
N LEU A 6 20.51 8.62 -76.13
CA LEU A 6 21.61 9.45 -76.61
C LEU A 6 22.33 10.11 -75.40
N LEU A 7 23.51 10.64 -75.70
CA LEU A 7 24.51 11.30 -74.86
C LEU A 7 24.08 12.57 -74.09
N PRO A 8 24.89 13.01 -73.10
CA PRO A 8 24.67 14.18 -72.26
C PRO A 8 25.31 15.45 -72.86
N TRP A 9 24.84 16.66 -72.47
CA TRP A 9 25.68 17.85 -72.17
C TRP A 9 24.90 19.16 -71.82
N VAL A 10 25.47 19.94 -70.87
CA VAL A 10 25.40 21.42 -70.59
C VAL A 10 24.05 21.99 -70.04
N ILE A 11 23.93 23.04 -69.20
CA ILE A 11 24.62 24.35 -69.10
C ILE A 11 24.55 24.97 -67.67
N ARG A 12 25.53 25.83 -67.39
CA ARG A 12 25.78 26.77 -66.26
C ARG A 12 24.64 27.76 -65.91
N THR A 13 24.70 28.36 -64.70
CA THR A 13 24.72 29.83 -64.34
C THR A 13 24.38 30.02 -62.83
N SER A 14 25.24 30.65 -62.03
CA SER A 14 25.31 32.07 -61.59
C SER A 14 24.35 32.51 -60.45
N THR A 15 24.97 32.87 -59.31
CA THR A 15 24.67 33.96 -58.33
C THR A 15 23.25 34.51 -58.14
N ILE A 16 22.78 34.62 -56.89
CA ILE A 16 22.57 35.87 -56.12
C ILE A 16 21.98 35.53 -54.73
N ALA A 17 22.45 36.28 -53.73
CA ALA A 17 22.12 36.20 -52.32
C ALA A 17 20.68 36.60 -51.97
N CYS A 18 20.15 36.06 -50.87
CA CYS A 18 19.18 36.76 -50.05
C CYS A 18 19.55 36.59 -48.56
N VAL A 19 19.98 37.69 -47.95
CA VAL A 19 20.27 37.80 -46.52
C VAL A 19 18.93 38.01 -45.80
N ALA A 20 18.45 36.99 -45.10
CA ALA A 20 17.41 37.18 -44.07
C ALA A 20 18.09 37.32 -42.71
N LYS A 21 17.99 38.52 -42.13
CA LYS A 21 18.51 38.89 -40.82
C LYS A 21 17.96 37.96 -39.74
N ILE A 22 18.86 37.33 -38.98
CA ILE A 22 18.51 36.70 -37.70
C ILE A 22 18.35 37.84 -36.69
N SER A 23 17.10 38.13 -36.32
CA SER A 23 16.80 38.92 -35.12
C SER A 23 17.24 38.13 -33.88
N PRO A 24 17.80 38.77 -32.83
CA PRO A 24 18.16 38.06 -31.62
C PRO A 24 16.87 37.56 -30.97
N ILE A 25 16.67 36.24 -30.99
CA ILE A 25 15.63 35.60 -30.18
C ILE A 25 16.04 35.83 -28.73
N LEU A 26 15.19 36.61 -28.06
CA LEU A 26 15.10 36.76 -26.62
C LEU A 26 15.23 35.37 -25.98
N VAL A 27 16.35 35.11 -25.30
CA VAL A 27 16.44 34.03 -24.31
C VAL A 27 15.49 34.42 -23.19
N GLN A 28 14.21 34.07 -23.35
CA GLN A 28 13.28 34.09 -22.23
C GLN A 28 13.69 32.96 -21.31
N THR A 29 14.36 33.33 -20.24
CA THR A 29 14.56 32.48 -19.07
C THR A 29 13.20 31.92 -18.66
N ILE A 30 13.01 30.63 -18.88
CA ILE A 30 11.81 29.92 -18.39
C ILE A 30 11.86 30.04 -16.87
N PRO A 31 10.87 30.65 -16.22
CA PRO A 31 10.89 30.77 -14.77
C PRO A 31 10.81 29.36 -14.16
N SER A 32 11.46 29.26 -13.01
CA SER A 32 11.68 28.15 -12.07
C SER A 32 10.44 27.36 -11.61
N THR A 33 9.33 27.41 -12.32
CA THR A 33 8.08 26.71 -11.95
C THR A 33 8.24 25.19 -11.96
N PHE A 34 8.91 24.61 -12.96
CA PHE A 34 9.23 23.16 -12.97
C PHE A 34 10.10 22.74 -11.77
N ALA A 35 11.07 23.56 -11.37
CA ALA A 35 11.91 23.30 -10.19
C ALA A 35 11.13 23.46 -8.88
N VAL A 36 10.23 24.44 -8.78
CA VAL A 36 9.40 24.69 -7.59
C VAL A 36 8.35 23.58 -7.38
N PHE A 37 7.70 23.10 -8.45
CA PHE A 37 6.77 21.95 -8.36
C PHE A 37 7.48 20.65 -7.94
N ASN A 38 8.69 20.40 -8.46
CA ASN A 38 9.47 19.22 -8.09
C ASN A 38 10.00 19.30 -6.64
N ASN A 39 10.41 20.50 -6.18
CA ASN A 39 10.84 20.69 -4.80
C ASN A 39 9.68 20.53 -3.80
N GLN A 40 8.50 21.06 -4.12
CA GLN A 40 7.32 20.88 -3.28
C GLN A 40 6.94 19.40 -3.16
N THR A 41 6.84 18.66 -4.27
CA THR A 41 6.52 17.22 -4.25
C THR A 41 7.58 16.38 -3.55
N GLN A 42 8.87 16.69 -3.69
CA GLN A 42 9.93 16.02 -2.92
C GLN A 42 9.86 16.38 -1.42
N GLN A 43 9.57 17.63 -1.08
CA GLN A 43 9.44 18.07 0.30
C GLN A 43 8.23 17.42 0.99
N PHE A 44 7.08 17.29 0.31
CA PHE A 44 5.91 16.57 0.81
C PHE A 44 6.15 15.06 0.96
N ARG A 45 6.85 14.42 0.01
CA ARG A 45 7.27 13.01 0.13
C ARG A 45 8.19 12.78 1.32
N ASN A 46 9.14 13.68 1.54
CA ASN A 46 10.06 13.60 2.68
C ASN A 46 9.33 13.81 4.02
N ILE A 47 8.32 14.69 4.08
CA ILE A 47 7.52 14.90 5.30
C ILE A 47 6.66 13.67 5.63
N SER A 48 6.02 13.06 4.63
CA SER A 48 5.18 11.87 4.86
C SER A 48 6.00 10.64 5.23
N GLU A 49 7.17 10.45 4.63
CA GLU A 49 8.07 9.34 4.97
C GLU A 49 8.65 9.49 6.39
N VAL A 50 9.08 10.70 6.78
CA VAL A 50 9.57 10.98 8.13
C VAL A 50 8.46 10.79 9.16
N ALA A 51 7.25 11.25 8.87
CA ALA A 51 6.10 11.06 9.75
C ALA A 51 5.72 9.57 9.87
N LEU A 52 5.68 8.83 8.76
CA LEU A 52 5.42 7.39 8.73
C LEU A 52 6.43 6.62 9.60
N ARG A 53 7.73 6.84 9.34
CA ARG A 53 8.83 6.25 10.11
C ARG A 53 8.69 6.54 11.59
N ARG A 54 8.62 7.82 11.95
CA ARG A 54 8.53 8.27 13.34
C ARG A 54 7.35 7.63 14.04
N THR A 55 6.17 7.65 13.43
CA THR A 55 4.95 7.16 14.06
C THR A 55 4.94 5.63 14.19
N MET A 56 5.40 4.89 13.17
CA MET A 56 5.49 3.43 13.27
C MET A 56 6.54 2.97 14.30
N GLU A 57 7.68 3.65 14.39
CA GLU A 57 8.71 3.37 15.39
C GLU A 57 8.23 3.74 16.81
N GLN A 58 7.63 4.91 16.98
CA GLN A 58 7.08 5.37 18.28
C GLN A 58 6.01 4.42 18.82
N HIS A 59 5.12 3.91 17.95
CA HIS A 59 4.12 2.92 18.33
C HIS A 59 4.67 1.50 18.38
N GLN A 60 5.98 1.28 18.15
CA GLN A 60 6.66 -0.02 18.15
C GLN A 60 6.11 -1.01 17.12
N VAL A 61 5.48 -0.51 16.05
CA VAL A 61 5.01 -1.34 14.93
C VAL A 61 6.21 -1.94 14.21
N VAL A 62 7.21 -1.10 13.95
CA VAL A 62 8.57 -1.56 13.63
C VAL A 62 9.11 -2.29 14.86
N LYS A 63 9.72 -3.46 14.66
CA LYS A 63 10.17 -4.43 15.68
C LYS A 63 9.10 -5.35 16.24
N ASP A 64 7.86 -4.93 16.49
CA ASP A 64 6.84 -5.90 16.93
C ASP A 64 6.23 -6.69 15.76
N VAL A 65 5.98 -6.03 14.62
CA VAL A 65 5.27 -6.63 13.46
C VAL A 65 6.17 -6.75 12.24
N ILE A 66 6.89 -5.68 11.89
CA ILE A 66 7.75 -5.59 10.70
C ILE A 66 9.17 -5.16 11.06
N ASP A 67 10.15 -5.49 10.22
CA ASP A 67 11.55 -5.18 10.47
C ASP A 67 12.00 -3.86 9.82
N THR A 68 11.31 -3.45 8.75
CA THR A 68 11.56 -2.18 8.06
C THR A 68 10.28 -1.35 7.98
N VAL A 69 10.47 -0.03 7.91
CA VAL A 69 9.36 0.91 7.68
C VAL A 69 8.93 0.79 6.21
N PRO A 70 7.63 0.67 5.91
CA PRO A 70 7.16 0.64 4.54
C PRO A 70 7.47 1.94 3.79
N LEU A 71 7.61 1.86 2.47
CA LEU A 71 7.93 3.03 1.65
C LEU A 71 6.78 4.04 1.55
N HIS A 72 5.54 3.58 1.68
CA HIS A 72 4.35 4.38 1.46
C HIS A 72 3.31 4.21 2.58
N VAL A 73 2.53 5.26 2.83
CA VAL A 73 1.33 5.18 3.67
C VAL A 73 0.20 4.59 2.83
N ALA A 74 -0.43 3.52 3.29
CA ALA A 74 -1.63 2.98 2.64
C ALA A 74 -2.87 3.85 2.99
N GLU A 75 -3.64 4.28 2.00
CA GLU A 75 -4.90 5.00 2.21
C GLU A 75 -6.03 4.00 2.46
N VAL A 76 -6.55 3.96 3.68
CA VAL A 76 -7.60 3.00 4.09
C VAL A 76 -8.84 3.77 4.53
N LYS A 77 -9.99 3.46 3.92
CA LYS A 77 -11.30 4.06 4.26
C LYS A 77 -12.32 2.99 4.59
N PHE A 78 -13.07 3.21 5.67
CA PHE A 78 -14.14 2.32 6.11
C PHE A 78 -15.50 2.84 5.65
N ASN A 79 -16.51 1.96 5.59
CA ASN A 79 -17.87 2.34 5.19
C ASN A 79 -18.53 3.33 6.16
N SER A 80 -18.07 3.39 7.42
CA SER A 80 -18.49 4.37 8.43
C SER A 80 -18.01 5.80 8.14
N GLY A 81 -17.15 5.99 7.13
CA GLY A 81 -16.59 7.29 6.75
C GLY A 81 -15.28 7.65 7.45
N VAL A 82 -14.80 6.82 8.39
CA VAL A 82 -13.49 7.01 9.03
C VAL A 82 -12.35 6.49 8.16
N GLU A 83 -11.16 7.01 8.40
CA GLU A 83 -9.94 6.63 7.70
C GLU A 83 -8.86 6.22 8.70
N MET A 84 -7.99 5.30 8.28
CA MET A 84 -6.79 4.95 9.02
C MET A 84 -5.72 6.04 8.80
N LYS A 85 -5.21 6.62 9.88
CA LYS A 85 -4.30 7.79 9.86
C LYS A 85 -3.17 7.59 10.88
N LEU A 86 -2.30 6.61 10.63
CA LEU A 86 -1.05 6.38 11.35
C LEU A 86 -1.20 6.46 12.88
N GLY A 87 -2.01 5.57 13.45
CA GLY A 87 -2.15 5.43 14.91
C GLY A 87 -3.28 6.23 15.54
N ASN A 88 -4.11 6.90 14.74
CA ASN A 88 -5.36 7.47 15.23
C ASN A 88 -6.24 6.41 15.90
N GLU A 89 -7.05 6.84 16.85
CA GLU A 89 -8.01 5.97 17.52
C GLU A 89 -9.29 5.84 16.69
N LEU A 90 -9.73 4.60 16.47
CA LEU A 90 -10.99 4.25 15.84
C LEU A 90 -11.73 3.27 16.76
N THR A 91 -13.06 3.26 16.71
CA THR A 91 -13.83 2.31 17.53
C THR A 91 -14.09 1.00 16.78
N PRO A 92 -14.19 -0.15 17.49
CA PRO A 92 -14.60 -1.41 16.88
C PRO A 92 -15.86 -1.30 16.02
N THR A 93 -16.87 -0.54 16.47
CA THR A 93 -18.09 -0.26 15.71
C THR A 93 -17.83 0.42 14.36
N GLN A 94 -16.89 1.37 14.30
CA GLN A 94 -16.54 2.07 13.06
C GLN A 94 -15.82 1.18 12.06
N VAL A 95 -15.07 0.17 12.54
CA VAL A 95 -14.21 -0.72 11.74
C VAL A 95 -14.73 -2.16 11.70
N GLN A 96 -16.00 -2.39 12.06
CA GLN A 96 -16.61 -3.72 12.10
C GLN A 96 -16.65 -4.41 10.73
N ASN A 97 -16.73 -3.63 9.65
CA ASN A 97 -16.77 -4.11 8.27
C ASN A 97 -15.41 -3.93 7.59
N VAL A 98 -15.15 -4.77 6.59
CA VAL A 98 -13.96 -4.65 5.73
C VAL A 98 -13.88 -3.23 5.14
N PRO A 99 -12.67 -2.63 5.03
CA PRO A 99 -12.51 -1.33 4.39
C PRO A 99 -13.10 -1.31 2.98
N VAL A 100 -13.76 -0.21 2.61
CA VAL A 100 -14.34 -0.01 1.27
C VAL A 100 -13.30 0.43 0.25
N SER A 101 -12.15 0.93 0.72
CA SER A 101 -11.04 1.36 -0.13
C SER A 101 -9.73 1.14 0.62
N VAL A 102 -8.78 0.47 -0.04
CA VAL A 102 -7.38 0.36 0.36
C VAL A 102 -6.54 0.70 -0.87
N LYS A 103 -5.76 1.78 -0.80
CA LYS A 103 -4.94 2.24 -1.93
C LYS A 103 -3.50 2.45 -1.51
N TRP A 104 -2.60 2.15 -2.43
CA TRP A 104 -1.17 2.40 -2.34
C TRP A 104 -0.61 2.61 -3.75
N PRO A 105 0.61 3.15 -3.91
CA PRO A 105 1.27 3.27 -5.21
C PRO A 105 1.60 1.88 -5.81
N ALA A 106 0.59 1.24 -6.41
CA ALA A 106 0.75 -0.07 -7.04
C ALA A 106 1.37 0.04 -8.43
N GLU A 107 2.23 -0.92 -8.76
CA GLU A 107 2.82 -1.07 -10.08
C GLU A 107 1.86 -1.82 -11.01
N PRO A 108 1.86 -1.50 -12.32
CA PRO A 108 1.16 -2.30 -13.32
C PRO A 108 1.60 -3.77 -13.29
N ASP A 109 0.66 -4.66 -13.62
CA ASP A 109 0.90 -6.11 -13.77
C ASP A 109 1.58 -6.81 -12.59
N THR A 110 1.46 -6.21 -11.39
CA THR A 110 2.07 -6.69 -10.17
C THR A 110 1.02 -7.23 -9.21
N LEU A 111 1.35 -8.33 -8.53
CA LEU A 111 0.52 -8.94 -7.50
C LEU A 111 0.99 -8.52 -6.11
N TYR A 112 0.05 -8.35 -5.20
CA TYR A 112 0.31 -7.93 -3.83
C TYR A 112 -0.33 -8.88 -2.81
N THR A 113 0.28 -8.91 -1.62
CA THR A 113 -0.31 -9.48 -0.41
C THR A 113 -0.71 -8.33 0.51
N VAL A 114 -1.93 -8.38 1.04
CA VAL A 114 -2.46 -7.42 2.02
C VAL A 114 -2.76 -8.19 3.31
N CYS A 115 -2.21 -7.74 4.43
CA CYS A 115 -2.46 -8.31 5.74
C CYS A 115 -2.84 -7.22 6.75
N MET A 116 -3.86 -7.49 7.57
CA MET A 116 -4.15 -6.71 8.77
C MET A 116 -3.96 -7.59 10.00
N THR A 117 -3.17 -7.12 10.96
CA THR A 117 -2.69 -7.93 12.09
C THR A 117 -2.67 -7.14 13.40
N ASP A 118 -3.02 -7.80 14.50
CA ASP A 118 -3.00 -7.25 15.86
C ASP A 118 -1.85 -7.88 16.67
N PRO A 119 -0.75 -7.15 16.94
CA PRO A 119 0.32 -7.66 17.79
C PRO A 119 -0.01 -7.62 19.28
N ASP A 120 -1.11 -7.01 19.68
CA ASP A 120 -1.41 -6.74 21.07
C ASP A 120 -2.39 -7.75 21.66
N ALA A 121 -2.83 -8.77 20.92
CA ALA A 121 -3.74 -9.79 21.45
C ALA A 121 -3.12 -10.68 22.57
N PRO A 122 -3.80 -10.92 23.71
CA PRO A 122 -5.05 -10.31 24.16
C PRO A 122 -4.88 -8.95 24.86
N SER A 123 -3.67 -8.57 25.29
CA SER A 123 -3.34 -7.20 25.68
C SER A 123 -1.89 -6.87 25.33
N ARG A 124 -1.60 -5.59 25.04
CA ARG A 124 -0.23 -5.15 24.72
C ARG A 124 0.77 -5.45 25.84
N GLN A 125 0.32 -5.45 27.09
CA GLN A 125 1.14 -5.77 28.26
C GLN A 125 1.48 -7.26 28.36
N GLN A 126 0.58 -8.14 27.91
CA GLN A 126 0.76 -9.59 27.95
C GLN A 126 0.27 -10.22 26.63
N PRO A 127 1.00 -10.02 25.50
CA PRO A 127 0.50 -10.31 24.17
C PRO A 127 0.69 -11.79 23.79
N LYS A 128 0.02 -12.68 24.55
CA LYS A 128 0.13 -14.16 24.43
C LYS A 128 -0.25 -14.70 23.05
N TYR A 129 -1.13 -14.01 22.33
CA TYR A 129 -1.63 -14.44 21.01
C TYR A 129 -1.00 -13.66 19.86
N ARG A 130 0.06 -12.88 20.12
CA ARG A 130 0.75 -12.08 19.11
C ARG A 130 1.21 -12.94 17.94
N GLU A 131 0.92 -12.61 16.69
CA GLU A 131 -0.10 -11.67 16.25
C GLU A 131 -1.43 -12.39 16.04
N TRP A 132 -2.54 -11.68 16.21
CA TRP A 132 -3.84 -12.17 15.79
C TRP A 132 -4.20 -11.50 14.46
N HIS A 133 -4.21 -12.26 13.37
CA HIS A 133 -4.43 -11.66 12.04
C HIS A 133 -5.91 -11.53 11.71
N HIS A 134 -6.32 -10.30 11.42
CA HIS A 134 -7.69 -9.90 11.14
C HIS A 134 -8.08 -10.10 9.68
N TRP A 135 -7.11 -10.02 8.78
CA TRP A 135 -7.36 -10.13 7.34
C TRP A 135 -6.08 -10.55 6.61
N LEU A 136 -6.21 -11.45 5.64
CA LEU A 136 -5.10 -11.87 4.79
C LEU A 136 -5.61 -12.17 3.38
N VAL A 137 -5.12 -11.41 2.40
CA VAL A 137 -5.46 -11.56 0.99
C VAL A 137 -4.18 -11.58 0.18
N VAL A 138 -4.05 -12.55 -0.72
CA VAL A 138 -2.89 -12.69 -1.60
C VAL A 138 -3.29 -12.56 -3.05
N ASN A 139 -2.32 -12.53 -3.96
CA ASN A 139 -2.57 -12.48 -5.40
C ASN A 139 -3.49 -11.30 -5.80
N VAL A 140 -3.39 -10.17 -5.10
CA VAL A 140 -4.16 -8.95 -5.39
C VAL A 140 -3.55 -8.24 -6.61
N PRO A 141 -4.24 -8.12 -7.76
CA PRO A 141 -3.71 -7.42 -8.92
C PRO A 141 -3.81 -5.90 -8.72
N GLY A 142 -2.67 -5.21 -8.71
CA GLY A 142 -2.62 -3.77 -8.44
C GLY A 142 -3.24 -3.44 -7.08
N ASN A 143 -4.32 -2.64 -7.06
CA ASN A 143 -5.10 -2.32 -5.86
C ASN A 143 -6.47 -3.03 -5.80
N ASP A 144 -6.77 -3.95 -6.72
CA ASP A 144 -8.08 -4.59 -6.81
C ASP A 144 -8.18 -5.79 -5.86
N ILE A 145 -8.29 -5.51 -4.56
CA ILE A 145 -8.36 -6.53 -3.50
C ILE A 145 -9.51 -7.52 -3.73
N GLY A 146 -10.61 -7.08 -4.36
CA GLY A 146 -11.75 -7.94 -4.68
C GLY A 146 -11.43 -9.06 -5.68
N LYS A 147 -10.34 -8.94 -6.45
CA LYS A 147 -9.81 -9.99 -7.33
C LYS A 147 -8.70 -10.82 -6.69
N GLY A 148 -8.32 -10.49 -5.45
CA GLY A 148 -7.37 -11.25 -4.67
C GLY A 148 -7.97 -12.56 -4.15
N GLU A 149 -7.09 -13.40 -3.63
CA GLU A 149 -7.38 -14.69 -3.07
C GLU A 149 -7.39 -14.58 -1.54
N ILE A 150 -8.59 -14.62 -0.93
CA ILE A 150 -8.77 -14.38 0.51
C ILE A 150 -8.36 -15.62 1.31
N LEU A 151 -7.25 -15.55 2.05
CA LEU A 151 -6.81 -16.62 2.95
C LEU A 151 -7.54 -16.55 4.29
N SER A 152 -7.67 -15.35 4.83
CA SER A 152 -8.40 -15.12 6.08
C SER A 152 -9.37 -13.99 5.85
N GLU A 153 -10.67 -14.27 5.95
CA GLU A 153 -11.73 -13.27 5.83
C GLU A 153 -11.56 -12.17 6.88
N TYR A 154 -12.07 -10.98 6.57
CA TYR A 154 -11.96 -9.83 7.46
C TYR A 154 -12.77 -10.06 8.75
N VAL A 155 -12.11 -9.82 9.89
CA VAL A 155 -12.74 -9.71 11.20
C VAL A 155 -12.43 -8.31 11.74
N GLY A 156 -13.45 -7.60 12.22
CA GLY A 156 -13.29 -6.27 12.82
C GLY A 156 -12.41 -6.26 14.07
N SER A 157 -12.14 -5.06 14.60
CA SER A 157 -11.43 -4.93 15.88
C SER A 157 -12.22 -5.56 17.01
N GLY A 158 -11.55 -6.29 17.89
CA GLY A 158 -12.18 -7.00 19.02
C GLY A 158 -11.38 -6.99 20.31
N PRO A 159 -10.79 -5.85 20.73
CA PRO A 159 -9.93 -5.81 21.90
C PRO A 159 -10.77 -6.13 23.16
N PRO A 160 -10.33 -7.04 24.04
CA PRO A 160 -11.11 -7.39 25.22
C PRO A 160 -11.25 -6.21 26.19
N LYS A 161 -12.35 -6.17 26.95
CA LYS A 161 -12.61 -5.10 27.92
C LYS A 161 -11.48 -5.02 28.96
N GLY A 162 -10.97 -3.81 29.20
CA GLY A 162 -9.92 -3.55 30.18
C GLY A 162 -8.49 -3.85 29.72
N THR A 163 -8.28 -4.18 28.43
CA THR A 163 -6.94 -4.45 27.87
C THR A 163 -6.27 -3.21 27.28
N GLY A 164 -7.02 -2.12 27.14
CA GLY A 164 -6.58 -0.84 26.57
C GLY A 164 -6.57 -0.85 25.06
N LEU A 165 -5.78 0.05 24.47
CA LEU A 165 -5.64 0.20 23.03
C LEU A 165 -4.77 -0.93 22.43
N HIS A 166 -5.31 -1.60 21.43
CA HIS A 166 -4.61 -2.52 20.54
C HIS A 166 -4.25 -1.84 19.23
N ARG A 167 -3.09 -2.16 18.66
CA ARG A 167 -2.68 -1.67 17.34
C ARG A 167 -3.21 -2.60 16.24
N TYR A 168 -3.91 -2.05 15.27
CA TYR A 168 -4.34 -2.80 14.09
C TYR A 168 -3.51 -2.36 12.90
N VAL A 169 -2.53 -3.19 12.56
CA VAL A 169 -1.49 -2.85 11.59
C VAL A 169 -1.83 -3.46 10.24
N LEU A 170 -2.00 -2.62 9.23
CA LEU A 170 -2.16 -3.03 7.84
C LEU A 170 -0.82 -2.91 7.11
N VAL A 171 -0.36 -4.01 6.52
CA VAL A 171 0.89 -4.09 5.76
C VAL A 171 0.63 -4.70 4.39
N ILE A 172 1.35 -4.19 3.39
CA ILE A 172 1.20 -4.56 1.99
C ILE A 172 2.57 -4.92 1.45
N TYR A 173 2.66 -6.10 0.84
CA TYR A 173 3.89 -6.60 0.23
C TYR A 173 3.70 -6.79 -1.27
N LYS A 174 4.73 -6.45 -2.04
CA LYS A 174 4.83 -6.84 -3.44
C LYS A 174 5.17 -8.32 -3.53
N GLN A 175 4.46 -9.08 -4.35
CA GLN A 175 4.80 -10.47 -4.59
C GLN A 175 5.82 -10.57 -5.74
N PRO A 176 6.77 -11.53 -5.69
CA PRO A 176 7.67 -11.80 -6.81
C PRO A 176 6.96 -12.42 -8.02
N GLY A 177 5.72 -12.88 -7.83
CA GLY A 177 4.86 -13.50 -8.83
C GLY A 177 3.56 -13.98 -8.19
N LYS A 178 2.79 -14.81 -8.90
CA LYS A 178 1.61 -15.47 -8.31
C LYS A 178 2.07 -16.48 -7.28
N ILE A 179 1.50 -16.42 -6.08
CA ILE A 179 1.78 -17.39 -5.01
C ILE A 179 0.67 -18.43 -4.93
N THR A 180 1.01 -19.64 -4.52
CA THR A 180 0.06 -20.73 -4.27
C THR A 180 0.11 -21.06 -2.78
N PRO A 181 -0.74 -20.41 -1.98
CA PRO A 181 -0.70 -20.58 -0.54
C PRO A 181 -1.27 -21.94 -0.12
N ASP A 182 -0.63 -22.58 0.85
CA ASP A 182 -1.10 -23.82 1.50
C ASP A 182 -1.79 -23.55 2.85
N GLU A 183 -1.91 -22.28 3.26
CA GLU A 183 -2.62 -21.88 4.46
C GLU A 183 -4.10 -22.26 4.40
N LYS A 184 -4.64 -22.66 5.56
CA LYS A 184 -6.08 -22.90 5.71
C LYS A 184 -6.86 -21.63 5.43
N ARG A 185 -8.05 -21.79 4.83
CA ARG A 185 -9.01 -20.70 4.68
C ARG A 185 -9.75 -20.47 5.97
N LEU A 186 -9.60 -19.27 6.52
CA LEU A 186 -10.25 -18.88 7.76
C LEU A 186 -11.44 -17.98 7.44
N THR A 187 -12.63 -18.40 7.85
CA THR A 187 -13.84 -17.59 7.75
C THR A 187 -13.86 -16.50 8.82
N ASN A 188 -14.78 -15.56 8.72
CA ASN A 188 -15.04 -14.59 9.77
C ASN A 188 -15.95 -15.12 10.90
N ARG A 189 -16.23 -16.44 10.93
CA ARG A 189 -17.12 -17.09 11.91
C ARG A 189 -16.40 -17.94 12.94
N SER A 190 -15.06 -17.92 12.93
CA SER A 190 -14.24 -18.62 13.92
C SER A 190 -12.97 -17.82 14.20
N GLY A 191 -12.57 -17.79 15.48
CA GLY A 191 -11.26 -17.31 15.90
C GLY A 191 -10.13 -18.34 15.73
N GLU A 192 -10.45 -19.58 15.36
CA GLU A 192 -9.46 -20.65 15.21
C GLU A 192 -8.45 -20.34 14.10
N GLY A 193 -7.17 -20.63 14.36
CA GLY A 193 -6.09 -20.43 13.40
C GLY A 193 -5.61 -18.97 13.25
N ARG A 194 -6.26 -18.01 13.93
CA ARG A 194 -5.90 -16.58 13.79
C ARG A 194 -4.78 -16.12 14.73
N ALA A 195 -4.71 -16.70 15.92
CA ALA A 195 -3.71 -16.40 16.94
C ALA A 195 -2.31 -16.93 16.57
N ASN A 196 -1.27 -16.30 17.12
CA ASN A 196 0.14 -16.66 16.93
C ASN A 196 0.62 -16.60 15.47
N PHE A 197 -0.09 -15.86 14.62
CA PHE A 197 0.37 -15.56 13.29
C PHE A 197 1.60 -14.65 13.35
N LYS A 198 2.46 -14.74 12.34
CA LYS A 198 3.65 -13.90 12.19
C LYS A 198 3.75 -13.47 10.74
N ILE A 199 3.41 -12.22 10.44
CA ILE A 199 3.49 -11.70 9.06
C ILE A 199 4.91 -11.79 8.51
N ARG A 200 5.93 -11.68 9.37
CA ARG A 200 7.33 -11.90 8.98
C ARG A 200 7.61 -13.29 8.43
N GLU A 201 7.11 -14.32 9.10
CA GLU A 201 7.36 -15.70 8.67
C GLU A 201 6.58 -16.01 7.39
N PHE A 202 5.38 -15.45 7.24
CA PHE A 202 4.63 -15.49 5.98
C PHE A 202 5.39 -14.80 4.84
N ALA A 203 5.92 -13.59 5.10
CA ALA A 203 6.70 -12.84 4.12
C ALA A 203 7.98 -13.57 3.69
N LYS A 204 8.69 -14.19 4.64
CA LYS A 204 9.86 -15.03 4.34
C LYS A 204 9.48 -16.26 3.52
N LYS A 205 8.43 -16.99 3.92
CA LYS A 205 7.96 -18.22 3.26
C LYS A 205 7.67 -17.99 1.77
N TYR A 206 7.05 -16.88 1.43
CA TYR A 206 6.66 -16.55 0.05
C TYR A 206 7.60 -15.56 -0.65
N ASN A 207 8.77 -15.28 -0.06
CA ASN A 207 9.78 -14.36 -0.59
C ASN A 207 9.18 -12.99 -0.98
N LEU A 208 8.38 -12.42 -0.08
CA LEU A 208 7.68 -11.15 -0.28
C LEU A 208 8.61 -9.93 -0.11
N GLY A 209 9.80 -10.13 0.48
CA GLY A 209 10.73 -9.05 0.80
C GLY A 209 10.18 -8.10 1.85
N GLU A 210 10.46 -6.81 1.66
CA GLU A 210 10.04 -5.74 2.57
C GLU A 210 8.63 -5.19 2.24
N PRO A 211 7.88 -4.69 3.23
CA PRO A 211 6.58 -4.09 2.98
C PRO A 211 6.71 -2.82 2.12
N VAL A 212 5.90 -2.70 1.08
CA VAL A 212 5.90 -1.53 0.17
C VAL A 212 5.00 -0.41 0.69
N ALA A 213 3.94 -0.77 1.42
CA ALA A 213 3.05 0.19 2.04
C ALA A 213 2.52 -0.33 3.38
N GLY A 214 2.16 0.59 4.26
CA GLY A 214 1.49 0.23 5.51
C GLY A 214 0.80 1.42 6.16
N ASN A 215 -0.09 1.11 7.09
CA ASN A 215 -0.78 2.07 7.93
C ASN A 215 -1.26 1.33 9.18
N PHE A 216 -1.72 2.04 10.21
CA PHE A 216 -2.33 1.42 11.37
C PHE A 216 -3.28 2.38 12.06
N TYR A 217 -4.18 1.84 12.89
CA TYR A 217 -4.95 2.59 13.87
C TYR A 217 -4.84 1.89 15.22
N GLN A 218 -5.42 2.51 16.24
CA GLN A 218 -5.57 1.90 17.56
C GLN A 218 -7.06 1.79 17.89
N ALA A 219 -7.46 0.72 18.55
CA ALA A 219 -8.83 0.57 19.05
C ALA A 219 -8.82 -0.09 20.43
N GLU A 220 -9.74 0.33 21.27
CA GLU A 220 -10.08 -0.30 22.54
C GLU A 220 -11.54 -0.75 22.54
N TRP A 221 -11.96 -1.38 23.62
CA TRP A 221 -13.27 -2.01 23.72
C TRP A 221 -14.43 -1.02 23.53
N ASP A 222 -15.45 -1.43 22.78
CA ASP A 222 -16.78 -0.80 22.77
C ASP A 222 -17.89 -1.87 22.83
N ASP A 223 -19.16 -1.44 22.71
CA ASP A 223 -20.34 -2.29 22.79
C ASP A 223 -20.59 -3.20 21.57
N TYR A 224 -19.81 -3.07 20.49
CA TYR A 224 -19.83 -4.01 19.37
C TYR A 224 -19.03 -5.28 19.67
N VAL A 225 -17.97 -5.20 20.48
CA VAL A 225 -17.06 -6.34 20.74
C VAL A 225 -17.77 -7.61 21.21
N PRO A 226 -18.79 -7.57 22.10
CA PRO A 226 -19.54 -8.78 22.46
C PRO A 226 -20.22 -9.45 21.26
N LYS A 227 -20.80 -8.67 20.33
CA LYS A 227 -21.44 -9.19 19.10
C LYS A 227 -20.40 -9.84 18.17
N LEU A 228 -19.20 -9.27 18.13
CA LEU A 228 -18.08 -9.88 17.40
C LEU A 228 -17.67 -11.23 18.00
N TYR A 229 -17.69 -11.36 19.32
CA TYR A 229 -17.37 -12.64 19.97
C TYR A 229 -18.43 -13.71 19.69
N GLU A 230 -19.72 -13.33 19.67
CA GLU A 230 -20.81 -14.20 19.21
C GLU A 230 -20.62 -14.63 17.74
N GLN A 231 -20.23 -13.71 16.86
CA GLN A 231 -19.92 -14.04 15.46
C GLN A 231 -18.80 -15.09 15.35
N LEU A 232 -17.78 -15.00 16.22
CA LEU A 232 -16.60 -15.88 16.21
C LEU A 232 -16.78 -17.19 16.99
N SER A 233 -17.86 -17.36 17.76
CA SER A 233 -18.17 -18.62 18.44
C SER A 233 -18.85 -19.65 17.53
N GLY A 234 -19.11 -19.32 16.27
CA GLY A 234 -19.67 -20.23 15.28
C GLY A 234 -21.18 -20.47 15.39
N GLU A 235 -21.91 -19.60 16.11
CA GLU A 235 -23.37 -19.54 16.08
C GLU A 235 -23.89 -18.91 14.78
#